data_AF-A0A949UKS9-F1
#
_entry.id   AF-A0A949UKS9-F1
#
_cell.length_a   1.000
_cell.length_b   1.000
_cell.length_c   1.000
_cell.angle_alpha   90.00
_cell.angle_beta   90.00
_cell.angle_gamma   90.00
#
_symmetry.space_group_name_H-M   'P 1'
#
loop_
_entity.id
_entity.type
_entity.pdbx_description
1 polymer ?
#
loop_
_entity_poly.entity_id
_entity_poly.type
_entity_poly.pdbx_seq_one_letter_code
_entity_poly.pdbx_strand_id
1 'polypeptide(L)'
;MEDEPIAPLVGASVWENKLFEHLTHHAALEGEILAEYVSTAENTESKAMAYLVNLLVEDERRHHRYFHDLALSLKTDAELSSEDPVVPRLDFRKADSEELLAVTERLLQHEKDDAAELKDLRKEIRDLEDTTLWGLLVDIMIRDTEKHMEILKFVVHHAKPERHLFHKS
;
A
#
# COMPACT_ATOMS: atom_id res chain seq x y z
N MET A 1 -1.20 -11.81 14.98
CA MET A 1 -2.14 -10.71 14.69
C MET A 1 -3.49 -11.28 15.01
N GLU A 2 -4.17 -10.69 15.98
CA GLU A 2 -5.53 -11.09 16.34
C GLU A 2 -6.42 -9.92 15.97
N ASP A 3 -6.68 -9.76 14.68
CA ASP A 3 -7.76 -8.87 14.24
C ASP A 3 -9.07 -9.62 14.51
N GLU A 4 -10.02 -8.95 15.17
CA GLU A 4 -11.32 -9.57 15.44
C GLU A 4 -12.03 -9.89 14.12
N PRO A 5 -12.66 -11.08 14.00
CA PRO A 5 -13.39 -11.44 12.79
C PRO A 5 -14.50 -10.43 12.53
N ILE A 6 -14.46 -9.80 11.35
CA ILE A 6 -15.47 -8.80 10.97
C ILE A 6 -16.81 -9.50 10.74
N ALA A 7 -17.84 -9.03 11.45
CA ALA A 7 -19.20 -9.57 11.32
C ALA A 7 -19.73 -9.42 9.87
N PRO A 8 -20.52 -10.38 9.36
CA PRO A 8 -21.09 -10.33 8.01
C PRO A 8 -21.84 -9.03 7.72
N LEU A 9 -21.89 -8.64 6.45
CA LEU A 9 -22.62 -7.46 6.01
C LEU A 9 -24.14 -7.60 6.18
N VAL A 10 -24.79 -6.56 6.70
CA VAL A 10 -26.26 -6.48 6.77
C VAL A 10 -26.78 -5.54 5.67
N GLY A 11 -27.78 -5.99 4.90
CA GLY A 11 -28.41 -5.15 3.86
C GLY A 11 -27.59 -4.97 2.58
N ALA A 12 -26.43 -5.60 2.48
CA ALA A 12 -25.55 -5.55 1.32
C ALA A 12 -26.11 -6.24 0.07
N SER A 13 -25.77 -5.69 -1.09
CA SER A 13 -25.96 -6.30 -2.40
C SER A 13 -25.14 -7.59 -2.57
N VAL A 14 -25.46 -8.37 -3.61
CA VAL A 14 -24.71 -9.60 -3.95
C VAL A 14 -23.25 -9.30 -4.28
N TRP A 15 -22.97 -8.15 -4.90
CA TRP A 15 -21.61 -7.77 -5.25
C TRP A 15 -20.80 -7.38 -4.01
N GLU A 16 -21.37 -6.57 -3.11
CA GLU A 16 -20.72 -6.18 -1.85
C GLU A 16 -20.42 -7.40 -0.97
N ASN A 17 -21.35 -8.35 -0.86
CA ASN A 17 -21.11 -9.59 -0.13
C ASN A 17 -19.95 -10.41 -0.72
N LYS A 18 -19.87 -10.53 -2.05
CA LYS A 18 -18.75 -11.24 -2.71
C LYS A 18 -17.41 -10.54 -2.51
N LEU A 19 -17.40 -9.21 -2.58
CA LEU A 19 -16.19 -8.43 -2.33
C LEU A 19 -15.74 -8.57 -0.87
N PHE A 20 -16.67 -8.46 0.07
CA PHE A 20 -16.41 -8.63 1.50
C PHE A 20 -15.87 -10.03 1.83
N GLU A 21 -16.49 -11.08 1.28
CA GLU A 21 -16.01 -12.45 1.43
C GLU A 21 -14.59 -12.60 0.88
N HIS A 22 -14.29 -12.02 -0.29
CA HIS A 22 -12.95 -12.07 -0.86
C HIS A 22 -11.91 -11.37 0.03
N LEU A 23 -12.19 -10.16 0.53
CA LEU A 23 -11.28 -9.40 1.38
C LEU A 23 -11.01 -10.12 2.71
N THR A 24 -12.07 -10.62 3.36
CA THR A 24 -11.97 -11.30 4.66
C THR A 24 -11.33 -12.69 4.55
N HIS A 25 -11.61 -13.42 3.46
CA HIS A 25 -10.97 -14.71 3.21
C HIS A 25 -9.47 -14.56 2.94
N HIS A 26 -9.07 -13.55 2.16
CA HIS A 26 -7.65 -13.28 1.89
C HIS A 26 -6.90 -12.96 3.18
N ALA A 27 -7.44 -12.04 3.99
CA ALA A 27 -6.86 -11.68 5.28
C ALA A 27 -6.69 -12.90 6.21
N ALA A 28 -7.66 -13.82 6.23
CA ALA A 28 -7.58 -15.04 7.04
C ALA A 28 -6.47 -15.99 6.57
N LEU A 29 -6.32 -16.21 5.26
CA LEU A 29 -5.29 -17.08 4.70
C LEU A 29 -3.87 -16.54 4.89
N GLU A 30 -3.68 -15.22 4.79
CA GLU A 30 -2.38 -14.58 5.04
C GLU A 30 -1.87 -14.84 6.46
N GLY A 31 -2.77 -14.91 7.45
CA GLY A 31 -2.42 -15.20 8.84
C GLY A 31 -1.74 -16.57 9.04
N GLU A 32 -2.15 -17.59 8.28
CA GLU A 32 -1.57 -18.93 8.35
C GLU A 32 -0.15 -18.96 7.78
N ILE A 33 0.06 -18.32 6.61
CA ILE A 33 1.38 -18.24 5.95
C ILE A 33 2.35 -17.39 6.79
N LEU A 34 1.86 -16.32 7.42
CA LEU A 34 2.69 -15.44 8.25
C LEU A 34 3.27 -16.17 9.46
N ALA A 35 2.54 -17.12 10.05
CA ALA A 35 3.04 -17.93 11.15
C ALA A 35 4.24 -18.80 10.71
N GLU A 36 4.21 -19.32 9.48
CA GLU A 36 5.33 -20.08 8.90
C GLU A 36 6.56 -19.19 8.68
N TYR A 37 6.38 -17.98 8.16
CA TYR A 37 7.48 -17.01 8.03
C TYR A 37 8.09 -16.65 9.39
N VAL A 38 7.28 -16.30 10.39
CA VAL A 38 7.77 -15.96 11.73
C VAL A 38 8.56 -17.13 12.34
N SER A 39 7.99 -18.33 12.29
CA SER A 39 8.68 -19.55 12.77
C SER A 39 10.00 -19.79 12.04
N THR A 40 10.04 -19.57 10.72
CA THR A 40 11.27 -19.72 9.93
C THR A 40 12.33 -18.72 10.36
N ALA A 41 11.96 -17.46 10.62
CA ALA A 41 12.89 -16.42 11.07
C ALA A 41 13.45 -16.69 12.47
N GLU A 42 12.62 -17.24 13.37
CA GLU A 42 13.01 -17.54 14.75
C GLU A 42 13.91 -18.78 14.87
N ASN A 43 13.72 -19.77 14.00
CA ASN A 43 14.40 -21.07 14.10
C ASN A 43 15.61 -21.23 13.17
N THR A 44 15.88 -20.27 12.28
CA THR A 44 17.02 -20.35 11.36
C THR A 44 18.33 -19.87 12.02
N GLU A 45 19.43 -20.59 11.78
CA GLU A 45 20.77 -20.15 12.17
C GLU A 45 21.34 -19.06 11.23
N SER A 46 20.74 -18.90 10.04
CA SER A 46 21.18 -17.92 9.06
C SER A 46 20.61 -16.53 9.38
N LYS A 47 21.47 -15.64 9.86
CA LYS A 47 21.12 -14.23 10.12
C LYS A 47 20.58 -13.51 8.88
N ALA A 48 21.12 -13.83 7.71
CA ALA A 48 20.65 -13.26 6.45
C ALA A 48 19.22 -13.74 6.13
N MET A 49 18.93 -15.03 6.32
CA MET A 49 17.58 -15.56 6.13
C MET A 49 16.59 -14.94 7.12
N ALA A 50 16.94 -14.90 8.41
CA ALA A 50 16.10 -14.27 9.42
C ALA A 50 15.80 -12.80 9.09
N TYR A 51 16.80 -12.06 8.62
CA TYR A 51 16.62 -10.67 8.21
C TYR A 51 15.64 -10.53 7.03
N LEU A 52 15.83 -11.31 5.96
CA LEU A 52 14.96 -11.25 4.78
C LEU A 52 13.52 -11.68 5.08
N VAL A 53 13.34 -12.72 5.88
CA VAL A 53 12.01 -13.17 6.27
C VAL A 53 11.30 -12.11 7.11
N ASN A 54 12.00 -11.39 7.97
CA ASN A 54 11.40 -10.29 8.73
C ASN A 54 10.94 -9.14 7.81
N LEU A 55 11.66 -8.82 6.74
CA LEU A 55 11.18 -7.85 5.74
C LEU A 55 9.87 -8.30 5.09
N LEU A 56 9.77 -9.58 4.72
CA LEU A 56 8.53 -10.14 4.17
C LEU A 56 7.38 -10.07 5.18
N VAL A 57 7.64 -10.41 6.45
CA VAL A 57 6.62 -10.34 7.51
C VAL A 57 6.11 -8.90 7.70
N GLU A 58 6.97 -7.89 7.57
CA GLU A 58 6.55 -6.48 7.63
C GLU A 58 5.63 -6.11 6.46
N ASP A 59 5.95 -6.56 5.25
CA ASP A 59 5.13 -6.34 4.07
C ASP A 59 3.77 -7.05 4.16
N GLU A 60 3.75 -8.32 4.57
CA GLU A 60 2.51 -9.09 4.74
C GLU A 60 1.61 -8.49 5.83
N ARG A 61 2.20 -8.01 6.94
CA ARG A 61 1.44 -7.26 7.97
C ARG A 61 0.80 -6.00 7.40
N ARG A 62 1.48 -5.31 6.50
CA ARG A 62 0.95 -4.11 5.84
C ARG A 62 -0.17 -4.48 4.87
N HIS A 63 -0.02 -5.54 4.07
CA HIS A 63 -1.06 -6.02 3.16
C HIS A 63 -2.31 -6.46 3.90
N HIS A 64 -2.15 -7.24 4.97
CA HIS A 64 -3.25 -7.68 5.84
C HIS A 64 -4.09 -6.50 6.34
N ARG A 65 -3.43 -5.44 6.85
CA ARG A 65 -4.12 -4.22 7.28
C ARG A 65 -4.92 -3.57 6.15
N TYR A 66 -4.39 -3.50 4.94
CA TYR A 66 -5.13 -2.93 3.81
C TYR A 66 -6.40 -3.73 3.49
N PHE A 67 -6.34 -5.07 3.50
CA PHE A 67 -7.52 -5.91 3.29
C PHE A 67 -8.56 -5.72 4.39
N HIS A 68 -8.11 -5.67 5.64
CA HIS A 68 -8.96 -5.44 6.79
C HIS A 68 -9.64 -4.06 6.74
N ASP A 69 -8.87 -3.00 6.48
CA ASP A 69 -9.39 -1.63 6.38
C ASP A 69 -10.39 -1.48 5.23
N LEU A 70 -10.15 -2.15 4.09
CA LEU A 70 -11.09 -2.19 2.97
C LEU A 70 -12.39 -2.91 3.35
N ALA A 71 -12.30 -4.04 4.06
CA ALA A 71 -13.48 -4.78 4.50
C ALA A 71 -14.33 -3.99 5.51
N LEU A 72 -13.69 -3.29 6.45
CA LEU A 72 -14.37 -2.39 7.39
C LEU A 72 -15.03 -1.22 6.66
N SER A 73 -14.34 -0.60 5.70
CA SER A 73 -14.87 0.52 4.93
C SER A 73 -16.08 0.11 4.10
N LEU A 74 -16.01 -1.06 3.45
CA LEU A 74 -17.13 -1.63 2.72
C LEU A 74 -18.33 -1.91 3.63
N LYS A 75 -18.09 -2.35 4.87
CA LYS A 75 -19.15 -2.54 5.86
C LYS A 75 -19.82 -1.23 6.24
N THR A 76 -19.04 -0.19 6.54
CA THR A 76 -19.55 1.16 6.83
C THR A 76 -20.44 1.66 5.70
N ASP A 77 -20.00 1.50 4.45
CA ASP A 77 -20.76 1.93 3.26
C ASP A 77 -22.04 1.11 3.06
N ALA A 78 -21.94 -0.23 3.12
CA ALA A 78 -23.07 -1.12 2.87
C ALA A 78 -24.18 -1.01 3.94
N GLU A 79 -23.79 -0.78 5.20
CA GLU A 79 -24.72 -0.66 6.33
C GLU A 79 -25.25 0.78 6.52
N LEU A 80 -24.88 1.71 5.64
CA LEU A 80 -25.25 3.13 5.70
C LEU A 80 -24.94 3.75 7.08
N SER A 81 -23.80 3.37 7.65
CA SER A 81 -23.35 3.93 8.92
C SER A 81 -23.11 5.43 8.80
N SER A 82 -23.38 6.17 9.87
CA SER A 82 -23.08 7.62 9.94
C SER A 82 -21.61 7.91 10.17
N GLU A 83 -20.79 6.89 10.44
CA GLU A 83 -19.36 7.01 10.64
C GLU A 83 -18.61 7.13 9.31
N ASP A 84 -17.44 7.77 9.34
CA ASP A 84 -16.56 7.78 8.18
C ASP A 84 -15.87 6.41 8.01
N PRO A 85 -15.72 5.92 6.77
CA PRO A 85 -15.00 4.68 6.50
C PRO A 85 -13.51 4.83 6.87
N VAL A 86 -12.91 3.72 7.30
CA VAL A 86 -11.49 3.66 7.69
C VAL A 86 -10.58 4.06 6.53
N VAL A 87 -10.87 3.55 5.33
CA VAL A 87 -10.29 4.00 4.07
C VAL A 87 -11.07 5.24 3.61
N PRO A 88 -10.46 6.43 3.59
CA PRO A 88 -11.17 7.66 3.30
C PRO A 88 -11.73 7.69 1.86
N ARG A 89 -12.88 8.33 1.71
CA ARG A 89 -13.41 8.66 0.38
C ARG A 89 -12.55 9.75 -0.26
N LEU A 90 -12.49 9.77 -1.59
CA LEU A 90 -11.74 10.78 -2.33
C LEU A 90 -12.34 12.17 -2.10
N ASP A 91 -11.64 13.01 -1.33
CA ASP A 91 -12.08 14.37 -1.04
C ASP A 91 -11.00 15.44 -1.25
N PHE A 92 -10.00 15.13 -2.07
CA PHE A 92 -8.92 16.05 -2.48
C PHE A 92 -9.41 17.41 -3.00
N ARG A 93 -10.65 17.49 -3.50
CA ARG A 93 -11.29 18.73 -3.97
C ARG A 93 -11.75 19.66 -2.85
N LYS A 94 -11.77 19.20 -1.59
CA LYS A 94 -12.06 20.04 -0.41
C LYS A 94 -10.84 20.87 0.01
N ALA A 95 -9.64 20.43 -0.34
CA ALA A 95 -8.40 21.18 -0.12
C ALA A 95 -8.23 22.28 -1.19
N ASP A 96 -7.38 23.27 -0.90
CA ASP A 96 -6.92 24.19 -1.95
C ASP A 96 -6.19 23.38 -3.03
N SER A 97 -6.83 23.24 -4.18
CA SER A 97 -6.31 22.41 -5.27
C SER A 97 -4.97 22.90 -5.80
N GLU A 98 -4.71 24.21 -5.76
CA GLU A 98 -3.45 24.77 -6.26
C GLU A 98 -2.30 24.47 -5.30
N GLU A 99 -2.52 24.68 -4.00
CA GLU A 99 -1.53 24.35 -2.97
C GLU A 99 -1.26 22.83 -2.91
N LEU A 100 -2.31 22.00 -2.93
CA LEU A 100 -2.19 20.55 -2.92
C LEU A 100 -1.40 20.04 -4.12
N LEU A 101 -1.70 20.55 -5.33
CA LEU A 101 -0.96 20.20 -6.54
C LEU A 101 0.50 20.62 -6.44
N ALA A 102 0.79 21.85 -6.02
CA ALA A 102 2.16 22.34 -5.90
C ALA A 102 2.99 21.51 -4.90
N VAL A 103 2.41 21.13 -3.77
CA VAL A 103 3.08 20.27 -2.77
C VAL A 103 3.32 18.88 -3.34
N THR A 104 2.32 18.28 -3.97
CA THR A 104 2.40 16.91 -4.49
C THR A 104 3.38 16.81 -5.65
N GLU A 105 3.43 17.81 -6.54
CA GLU A 105 4.39 17.88 -7.64
C GLU A 105 5.83 18.00 -7.13
N ARG A 106 6.07 18.77 -6.06
CA ARG A 106 7.38 18.86 -5.42
C ARG A 106 7.80 17.52 -4.80
N LEU A 107 6.90 16.84 -4.08
CA LEU A 107 7.17 15.51 -3.54
C LEU A 107 7.45 14.50 -4.65
N LEU A 108 6.68 14.54 -5.74
CA LEU A 108 6.89 13.66 -6.88
C LEU A 108 8.25 13.90 -7.56
N GLN A 109 8.74 15.15 -7.54
CA GLN A 109 10.08 15.43 -8.03
C GLN A 109 11.15 14.84 -7.12
N HIS A 110 11.01 14.96 -5.80
CA HIS A 110 11.95 14.34 -4.84
C HIS A 110 12.03 12.83 -5.04
N GLU A 111 10.89 12.12 -5.16
CA GLU A 111 10.91 10.67 -5.39
C GLU A 111 11.60 10.28 -6.72
N LYS A 112 11.52 11.12 -7.76
CA LYS A 112 12.25 10.87 -9.01
C LYS A 112 13.76 11.03 -8.85
N ASP A 113 14.16 12.05 -8.09
CA ASP A 113 15.57 12.32 -7.82
C ASP A 113 16.14 11.18 -6.96
N ASP A 114 15.43 10.77 -5.91
CA ASP A 114 15.78 9.61 -5.06
C ASP A 114 15.88 8.32 -5.88
N ALA A 115 14.94 8.07 -6.82
CA ALA A 115 15.01 6.90 -7.69
C ALA A 115 16.25 6.90 -8.59
N ALA A 116 16.72 8.09 -9.02
CA ALA A 116 17.93 8.22 -9.83
C ALA A 116 19.17 7.94 -8.97
N GLU A 117 19.24 8.53 -7.77
CA GLU A 117 20.34 8.32 -6.82
C GLU A 117 20.46 6.85 -6.40
N LEU A 118 19.33 6.19 -6.09
CA LEU A 118 19.32 4.77 -5.74
C LEU A 118 19.79 3.88 -6.90
N LYS A 119 19.46 4.22 -8.15
CA LYS A 119 19.96 3.49 -9.32
C LYS A 119 21.46 3.64 -9.51
N ASP A 120 22.02 4.80 -9.18
CA ASP A 120 23.46 5.00 -9.24
C ASP A 120 24.16 4.28 -8.09
N LEU A 121 23.64 4.36 -6.85
CA LEU A 121 24.11 3.58 -5.71
C LEU A 121 24.10 2.08 -6.01
N ARG A 122 23.04 1.57 -6.66
CA ARG A 122 22.91 0.16 -7.04
C ARG A 122 24.04 -0.30 -7.95
N LYS A 123 24.53 0.57 -8.84
CA LYS A 123 25.66 0.28 -9.74
C LYS A 123 26.98 0.25 -8.97
N GLU A 124 27.17 1.15 -8.01
CA GLU A 124 28.39 1.24 -7.20
C GLU A 124 28.60 0.00 -6.34
N ILE A 125 27.52 -0.56 -5.80
CA ILE A 125 27.58 -1.75 -4.92
C ILE A 125 27.49 -3.08 -5.67
N ARG A 126 27.46 -3.07 -7.01
CA ARG A 126 27.29 -4.28 -7.84
C ARG A 126 28.35 -5.35 -7.54
N ASP A 127 29.58 -4.95 -7.24
CA ASP A 127 30.66 -5.89 -6.96
C ASP A 127 30.51 -6.58 -5.58
N LEU A 128 29.49 -6.22 -4.79
CA LEU A 128 29.18 -6.79 -3.47
C LEU A 128 28.00 -7.76 -3.50
N GLU A 129 27.40 -8.03 -4.66
CA GLU A 129 26.16 -8.81 -4.83
C GLU A 129 26.20 -10.21 -4.22
N ASP A 130 27.30 -10.94 -4.38
CA ASP A 130 27.40 -12.33 -3.90
C ASP A 130 27.81 -12.45 -2.43
N THR A 131 28.09 -11.32 -1.75
CA THR A 131 28.65 -11.32 -0.39
C THR A 131 27.80 -10.59 0.63
N THR A 132 26.86 -9.74 0.17
CA THR A 132 26.05 -8.89 1.04
C THR A 132 24.61 -8.81 0.55
N LEU A 133 23.70 -8.47 1.45
CA LEU A 133 22.30 -8.18 1.10
C LEU A 133 22.10 -6.78 0.50
N TRP A 134 23.16 -5.99 0.33
CA TRP A 134 23.04 -4.56 0.02
C TRP A 134 22.39 -4.30 -1.33
N GLY A 135 22.76 -5.08 -2.36
CA GLY A 135 22.14 -4.98 -3.68
C GLY A 135 20.62 -5.18 -3.61
N LEU A 136 20.19 -6.23 -2.91
CA LEU A 136 18.77 -6.53 -2.71
C LEU A 136 18.05 -5.43 -1.92
N LEU A 137 18.66 -4.91 -0.86
CA LEU A 137 18.07 -3.82 -0.07
C LEU A 137 17.86 -2.55 -0.89
N VAL A 138 18.84 -2.17 -1.71
CA VAL A 138 18.70 -1.03 -2.62
C VAL A 138 17.63 -1.31 -3.68
N ASP A 139 17.54 -2.54 -4.21
CA ASP A 139 16.49 -2.92 -5.16
C ASP A 139 15.08 -2.85 -4.53
N ILE A 140 14.94 -3.18 -3.24
CA ILE A 140 13.68 -2.99 -2.49
C ILE A 140 13.35 -1.50 -2.36
N MET A 141 14.32 -0.68 -1.94
CA MET A 141 14.12 0.77 -1.81
C MET A 141 13.70 1.41 -3.14
N ILE A 142 14.29 0.99 -4.27
CA ILE A 142 13.88 1.47 -5.60
C ILE A 142 12.40 1.17 -5.86
N ARG A 143 11.93 -0.05 -5.54
CA ARG A 143 10.53 -0.44 -5.72
C ARG A 143 9.60 0.35 -4.78
N ASP A 144 10.04 0.65 -3.57
CA ASP A 144 9.29 1.49 -2.64
C ASP A 144 9.16 2.93 -3.15
N THR A 145 10.23 3.51 -3.71
CA THR A 145 10.18 4.82 -4.38
C THR A 145 9.24 4.79 -5.59
N GLU A 146 9.23 3.70 -6.37
CA GLU A 146 8.25 3.52 -7.46
C GLU A 146 6.81 3.50 -6.95
N LYS A 147 6.55 2.77 -5.85
CA LYS A 147 5.25 2.78 -5.15
C LYS A 147 4.86 4.19 -4.70
N HIS A 148 5.78 4.96 -4.11
CA HIS A 148 5.50 6.33 -3.68
C HIS A 148 5.14 7.24 -4.85
N MET A 149 5.89 7.15 -5.96
CA MET A 149 5.57 7.90 -7.19
C MET A 149 4.16 7.59 -7.70
N GLU A 150 3.71 6.34 -7.68
CA GLU A 150 2.34 5.98 -8.11
C GLU A 150 1.28 6.57 -7.19
N ILE A 151 1.50 6.55 -5.87
CA ILE A 151 0.60 7.19 -4.90
C ILE A 151 0.50 8.71 -5.17
N LEU A 152 1.63 9.39 -5.37
CA LEU A 152 1.64 10.83 -5.64
C LEU A 152 0.99 11.17 -6.98
N LYS A 153 1.23 10.37 -8.03
CA LYS A 153 0.54 10.52 -9.33
C LYS A 153 -0.97 10.37 -9.19
N PHE A 154 -1.43 9.44 -8.36
CA PHE A 154 -2.86 9.27 -8.06
C PHE A 154 -3.45 10.55 -7.45
N VAL A 155 -2.75 11.17 -6.49
CA VAL A 155 -3.16 12.45 -5.91
C VAL A 155 -3.20 13.56 -6.96
N VAL A 156 -2.16 13.73 -7.77
CA VAL A 156 -2.12 14.73 -8.85
C VAL A 156 -3.28 14.54 -9.84
N HIS A 157 -3.61 13.30 -10.19
CA HIS A 157 -4.70 13.00 -11.11
C HIS A 157 -6.06 13.45 -10.57
N HIS A 158 -6.32 13.19 -9.28
CA HIS A 158 -7.62 13.44 -8.66
C HIS A 158 -7.77 14.85 -8.07
N ALA A 159 -6.67 15.56 -7.83
CA ALA A 159 -6.66 16.96 -7.38
C ALA A 159 -6.89 17.96 -8.53
N LYS A 160 -6.67 17.57 -9.79
CA LYS A 160 -6.90 18.46 -10.93
C LYS A 160 -8.40 18.73 -11.13
N PRO A 161 -8.85 19.99 -11.23
CA PRO A 161 -10.22 20.30 -11.61
C PRO A 161 -10.51 19.79 -13.03
N GLU A 162 -11.70 19.22 -13.24
CA GLU A 162 -12.14 18.80 -14.56
C GLU A 162 -12.05 19.98 -15.53
N ARG A 163 -11.34 19.81 -16.66
CA ARG A 163 -11.42 20.76 -17.76
C ARG A 163 -12.85 20.70 -18.29
N HIS A 164 -13.71 21.62 -17.85
CA HIS A 164 -14.99 21.85 -18.49
C HIS A 164 -14.73 22.13 -19.97
N LEU A 165 -15.03 21.12 -20.80
CA LEU A 165 -15.16 21.29 -22.24
C LEU A 165 -16.37 22.20 -22.47
N PHE A 166 -16.12 23.50 -22.58
CA PHE A 166 -17.07 24.43 -23.17
C PHE A 166 -17.34 23.99 -24.61
N HIS A 167 -18.38 23.20 -24.83
CA HIS A 167 -19.04 23.15 -26.13
C HIS A 167 -19.90 24.41 -26.27
N LYS A 168 -19.40 25.37 -27.04
CA LYS A 168 -20.24 26.41 -27.65
C LYS A 168 -21.11 25.74 -28.71
N SER A 169 -22.42 25.91 -28.61
CA SER A 169 -23.34 25.96 -29.75
C SER A 169 -24.48 26.90 -29.39
#